data_AF-Q4N1X2-F1
#
_entry.id   AF-Q4N1X2-F1
#
_cell.length_a   1.000
_cell.length_b   1.000
_cell.length_c   1.000
_cell.angle_alpha   90.00
_cell.angle_beta   90.00
_cell.angle_gamma   90.00
#
_symmetry.space_group_name_H-M   'P 1'
#
loop_
_entity.id
_entity.type
_entity.pdbx_description
1 polymer ?
#
loop_
_entity_poly.entity_id
_entity_poly.type
_entity_poly.pdbx_seq_one_letter_code
_entity_poly.pdbx_strand_id
1 'polypeptide(L)'
;MKTASLRRNAKLNPVLPRRLALLFEPAVQSSILLYLYVFYLLVKLYLVKFDLYSLAKNCFLVALFELNNKSKKLLFSCLFFQFSMLTSMVVLFIYHFVASGSRLPAHVLSNTNLKGKVAIVTGTGNIKDINILGGYSGIGLEIVYQLLKWNCKVVILGRDKTRATNAIERMKSTKSFDVNNVNFVEMDLDNLTSVKNAANTFLNMFDRLDFLINNAGVYTSGLKTTKFKLESNFSTNFLGLFYLTKLLLDVVKKSQGRILNVSSVAHFKYNPDTDPIFETKSTTSLKCSTLNGYYGRSKLYVIWFTHALQRRLRAENSKAFTVSLAPGVVQTKMVLQVQRAHRYMVPMYVNLLTLRKPVDGAATSLHLCTTNAKDLVPGAYYDNRRLAFVSKYADDFEREEKLWKLAEELVEKLE
;
A
#
# COMPACT_ATOMS: atom_id res chain seq x y z
N MET A 1 55.34 -16.70 14.77
CA MET A 1 54.11 -17.24 14.15
C MET A 1 52.93 -16.34 14.53
N LYS A 2 52.26 -15.77 13.52
CA LYS A 2 51.15 -14.81 13.67
C LYS A 2 49.85 -15.55 14.03
N THR A 3 49.31 -15.32 15.22
CA THR A 3 47.90 -15.62 15.55
C THR A 3 47.14 -14.31 15.75
N ALA A 4 46.92 -13.59 14.64
CA ALA A 4 45.91 -12.55 14.59
C ALA A 4 44.57 -13.20 14.24
N SER A 5 43.80 -13.57 15.26
CA SER A 5 42.48 -14.15 15.11
C SER A 5 41.55 -13.16 14.39
N LEU A 6 41.05 -13.59 13.25
CA LEU A 6 39.99 -12.97 12.44
C LEU A 6 38.74 -12.63 13.27
N ARG A 7 38.72 -11.49 13.96
CA ARG A 7 37.45 -10.82 14.28
C ARG A 7 37.02 -10.05 13.04
N ARG A 8 36.40 -10.77 12.09
CA ARG A 8 35.55 -10.12 11.09
C ARG A 8 34.50 -9.33 11.86
N ASN A 9 34.55 -8.00 11.77
CA ASN A 9 33.44 -7.13 12.12
C ASN A 9 32.27 -7.49 11.21
N ALA A 10 31.50 -8.51 11.57
CA ALA A 10 30.21 -8.77 10.96
C ALA A 10 29.33 -7.57 11.33
N LYS A 11 29.19 -6.61 10.40
CA LYS A 11 28.15 -5.58 10.49
C LYS A 11 26.82 -6.34 10.58
N LEU A 12 26.31 -6.53 11.79
CA LEU A 12 24.98 -7.05 12.02
C LEU A 12 24.02 -6.24 11.16
N ASN A 13 23.27 -6.93 10.31
CA ASN A 13 22.29 -6.29 9.44
C ASN A 13 21.37 -5.44 10.35
N PRO A 14 21.33 -4.11 10.18
CA PRO A 14 20.57 -3.22 11.08
C PRO A 14 19.06 -3.51 11.05
N VAL A 15 18.61 -4.30 10.08
CA VAL A 15 17.24 -4.77 9.91
C VAL A 15 16.98 -6.11 10.62
N LEU A 16 18.01 -6.83 11.09
CA LEU A 16 17.84 -8.14 11.75
C LEU A 16 17.03 -8.05 13.05
N PRO A 17 17.27 -7.09 13.97
CA PRO A 17 16.43 -6.94 15.16
C PRO A 17 14.98 -6.61 14.80
N ARG A 18 14.78 -5.80 13.75
CA ARG A 18 13.46 -5.49 13.20
C ARG A 18 12.79 -6.74 12.63
N ARG A 19 13.56 -7.60 11.96
CA ARG A 19 13.08 -8.88 11.40
C ARG A 19 12.60 -9.87 12.45
N LEU A 20 13.33 -9.96 13.56
CA LEU A 20 12.98 -10.82 14.68
C LEU A 20 11.72 -10.32 15.40
N ALA A 21 11.56 -9.00 15.60
CA ALA A 21 10.38 -8.44 16.26
C ALA A 21 9.06 -8.81 15.55
N LEU A 22 9.08 -8.96 14.22
CA LEU A 22 7.91 -9.29 13.42
C LEU A 22 7.57 -10.79 13.42
N LEU A 23 8.45 -11.69 13.87
CA LEU A 23 8.06 -13.08 14.18
C LEU A 23 7.08 -13.14 15.37
N PHE A 24 7.05 -12.08 16.19
CA PHE A 24 6.14 -11.94 17.31
C PHE A 24 4.87 -11.15 16.95
N GLU A 25 4.68 -10.76 15.68
CA GLU A 25 3.39 -10.22 15.23
C GLU A 25 2.32 -11.31 15.32
N PRO A 26 1.17 -11.05 15.97
CA PRO A 26 0.09 -12.03 16.08
C PRO A 26 -0.37 -12.56 14.72
N ALA A 27 -0.34 -11.74 13.67
CA ALA A 27 -0.69 -12.16 12.32
C ALA A 27 0.29 -13.17 11.73
N VAL A 28 1.61 -12.97 11.95
CA VAL A 28 2.66 -13.87 11.47
C VAL A 28 2.61 -15.18 12.23
N GLN A 29 2.47 -15.12 13.57
CA GLN A 29 2.32 -16.30 14.41
C GLN A 29 1.08 -17.13 14.03
N SER A 30 -0.06 -16.46 13.83
CA SER A 30 -1.31 -17.12 13.40
C SER A 30 -1.19 -17.73 12.01
N SER A 31 -0.48 -17.08 11.08
CA SER A 31 -0.22 -17.62 9.74
C SER A 31 0.69 -18.84 9.76
N ILE A 32 1.72 -18.82 10.61
CA ILE A 32 2.62 -19.97 10.82
C ILE A 32 1.84 -21.15 11.40
N LEU A 33 1.02 -20.91 12.43
CA LEU A 33 0.15 -21.93 13.01
C LEU A 33 -0.79 -22.54 11.97
N LEU A 34 -1.42 -21.71 11.15
CA LEU A 34 -2.29 -22.19 10.06
C LEU A 34 -1.51 -23.03 9.05
N TYR A 35 -0.33 -22.57 8.62
CA TYR A 35 0.51 -23.29 7.67
C TYR A 35 0.96 -24.65 8.21
N LEU A 36 1.46 -24.69 9.44
CA LEU A 36 1.87 -25.93 10.12
C LEU A 36 0.69 -26.90 10.27
N TYR A 37 -0.50 -26.38 10.56
CA TYR A 37 -1.71 -27.18 10.68
C TYR A 37 -2.16 -27.77 9.34
N VAL A 38 -2.17 -26.98 8.26
CA VAL A 38 -2.48 -27.48 6.90
C VAL A 38 -1.45 -28.54 6.48
N PHE A 39 -0.18 -28.28 6.73
CA PHE A 39 0.89 -29.25 6.47
C PHE A 39 0.70 -30.55 7.25
N TYR A 40 0.37 -30.46 8.54
CA TYR A 40 0.04 -31.61 9.38
C TYR A 40 -1.11 -32.44 8.80
N LEU A 41 -2.19 -31.79 8.34
CA LEU A 41 -3.32 -32.46 7.72
C LEU A 41 -2.92 -33.20 6.44
N LEU A 42 -2.12 -32.57 5.57
CA LEU A 42 -1.64 -33.19 4.33
C LEU A 42 -0.77 -34.42 4.61
N VAL A 43 0.13 -34.33 5.59
CA VAL A 43 0.96 -35.48 6.03
C VAL A 43 0.09 -36.59 6.59
N LYS A 44 -0.89 -36.29 7.45
CA LYS A 44 -1.83 -37.27 8.00
C LYS A 44 -2.65 -37.98 6.92
N LEU A 45 -3.18 -37.22 5.94
CA LEU A 45 -3.92 -37.78 4.81
C LEU A 45 -3.06 -38.72 3.97
N TYR A 46 -1.81 -38.34 3.71
CA TYR A 46 -0.85 -39.15 2.97
C TYR A 46 -0.51 -40.45 3.71
N LEU A 47 -0.21 -40.38 5.02
CA LEU A 47 0.15 -41.55 5.84
C LEU A 47 -0.99 -42.58 5.94
N VAL A 48 -2.23 -42.10 5.89
CA VAL A 48 -3.42 -42.95 6.02
C VAL A 48 -3.93 -43.46 4.65
N LYS A 49 -3.21 -43.18 3.55
CA LYS A 49 -3.58 -43.57 2.19
C LYS A 49 -5.04 -43.21 1.85
N PHE A 50 -5.50 -42.05 2.34
CA PHE A 50 -6.87 -41.57 2.15
C PHE A 50 -7.99 -42.44 2.77
N ASP A 51 -7.70 -43.28 3.77
CA ASP A 51 -8.75 -43.95 4.57
C ASP A 51 -9.46 -42.95 5.52
N LEU A 52 -10.70 -42.62 5.16
CA LEU A 52 -11.52 -41.65 5.88
C LEU A 52 -11.81 -42.07 7.34
N TYR A 53 -11.98 -43.36 7.63
CA TYR A 53 -12.33 -43.82 8.98
C TYR A 53 -11.13 -43.72 9.93
N SER A 54 -9.95 -44.13 9.45
CA SER A 54 -8.71 -44.02 10.22
C SER A 54 -8.30 -42.55 10.47
N LEU A 55 -8.73 -41.62 9.59
CA LEU A 55 -8.63 -40.18 9.85
C LEU A 55 -9.67 -39.72 10.88
N ALA A 56 -10.94 -40.13 10.71
CA ALA A 56 -12.07 -39.73 11.54
C ALA A 56 -11.95 -40.16 13.00
N LYS A 57 -11.42 -41.36 13.30
CA LYS A 57 -11.32 -41.87 14.68
C LYS A 57 -10.53 -40.97 15.63
N ASN A 58 -9.65 -40.11 15.08
CA ASN A 58 -8.85 -39.15 15.83
C ASN A 58 -9.49 -37.75 15.90
N CYS A 59 -10.68 -37.57 15.31
CA CYS A 59 -11.47 -36.35 15.44
C CYS A 59 -12.01 -36.27 16.87
N PHE A 60 -11.93 -35.07 17.48
CA PHE A 60 -12.41 -34.84 18.84
C PHE A 60 -13.87 -35.26 19.02
N LEU A 61 -14.76 -34.94 18.08
CA LEU A 61 -16.17 -35.31 18.16
C LEU A 61 -16.40 -36.83 18.00
N VAL A 62 -15.59 -37.49 17.18
CA VAL A 62 -15.68 -38.94 16.98
C VAL A 62 -15.20 -39.69 18.23
N ALA A 63 -14.15 -39.18 18.89
CA ALA A 63 -13.67 -39.68 20.17
C ALA A 63 -14.66 -39.37 21.31
N LEU A 64 -15.22 -38.16 21.34
CA LEU A 64 -16.18 -37.72 22.35
C LEU A 64 -17.48 -38.53 22.33
N PHE A 65 -17.95 -38.91 21.14
CA PHE A 65 -19.18 -39.70 20.95
C PHE A 65 -18.91 -41.20 20.76
N GLU A 66 -17.68 -41.68 20.95
CA GLU A 66 -17.27 -43.08 20.79
C GLU A 66 -17.79 -43.75 19.50
N LEU A 67 -17.69 -43.04 18.37
CA LEU A 67 -18.34 -43.47 17.13
C LEU A 67 -17.58 -44.60 16.42
N ASN A 68 -18.28 -45.71 16.22
CA ASN A 68 -17.77 -46.90 15.53
C ASN A 68 -17.97 -46.85 14.01
N ASN A 69 -17.19 -47.62 13.25
CA ASN A 69 -17.18 -47.65 11.77
C ASN A 69 -18.53 -48.00 11.11
N LYS A 70 -19.50 -48.50 11.89
CA LYS A 70 -20.86 -48.82 11.41
C LYS A 70 -21.67 -47.57 11.07
N SER A 71 -21.39 -46.43 11.71
CA SER A 71 -22.15 -45.17 11.54
C SER A 71 -21.47 -44.19 10.59
N LYS A 72 -21.16 -44.63 9.37
CA LYS A 72 -20.40 -43.85 8.36
C LYS A 72 -20.97 -42.45 8.13
N LYS A 73 -22.29 -42.28 8.15
CA LYS A 73 -22.95 -40.97 7.99
C LYS A 73 -22.60 -40.02 9.14
N LEU A 74 -22.64 -40.49 10.38
CA LEU A 74 -22.35 -39.67 11.57
C LEU A 74 -20.87 -39.33 11.68
N LEU A 75 -19.98 -40.29 11.38
CA LEU A 75 -18.54 -40.07 11.22
C LEU A 75 -18.24 -38.97 10.18
N PHE A 76 -18.91 -39.05 9.02
CA PHE A 76 -18.78 -38.04 7.97
C PHE A 76 -19.28 -36.67 8.43
N SER A 77 -20.42 -36.61 9.13
CA SER A 77 -20.95 -35.36 9.70
C SER A 77 -20.01 -34.73 10.72
N CYS A 78 -19.39 -35.51 11.62
CA CYS A 78 -18.41 -35.02 12.60
C CYS A 78 -17.14 -34.48 11.92
N LEU A 79 -16.61 -35.21 10.93
CA LEU A 79 -15.47 -34.76 10.12
C LEU A 79 -15.79 -33.46 9.37
N PHE A 80 -16.97 -33.41 8.73
CA PHE A 80 -17.42 -32.23 8.00
C PHE A 80 -17.58 -31.02 8.92
N PHE A 81 -18.13 -31.21 10.13
CA PHE A 81 -18.27 -30.15 11.12
C PHE A 81 -16.92 -29.64 11.65
N GLN A 82 -15.94 -30.53 11.91
CA GLN A 82 -14.60 -30.11 12.30
C GLN A 82 -13.91 -29.33 11.17
N PHE A 83 -14.03 -29.79 9.92
CA PHE A 83 -13.51 -29.08 8.76
C PHE A 83 -14.21 -27.73 8.59
N SER A 84 -15.53 -27.65 8.78
CA SER A 84 -16.27 -26.40 8.69
C SER A 84 -15.80 -25.41 9.76
N MET A 85 -15.66 -25.84 11.02
CA MET A 85 -15.13 -25.01 12.12
C MET A 85 -13.74 -24.45 11.78
N LEU A 86 -12.84 -25.29 11.29
CA LEU A 86 -11.52 -24.86 10.86
C LEU A 86 -11.59 -23.86 9.71
N THR A 87 -12.38 -24.15 8.66
CA THR A 87 -12.54 -23.21 7.54
C THR A 87 -13.13 -21.89 8.02
N SER A 88 -14.07 -21.88 8.96
CA SER A 88 -14.61 -20.68 9.59
C SER A 88 -13.53 -19.91 10.35
N MET A 89 -12.66 -20.58 11.12
CA MET A 89 -11.53 -19.93 11.79
C MET A 89 -10.55 -19.28 10.80
N VAL A 90 -10.22 -19.97 9.71
CA VAL A 90 -9.37 -19.42 8.63
C VAL A 90 -10.04 -18.23 7.96
N VAL A 91 -11.34 -18.32 7.68
CA VAL A 91 -12.12 -17.22 7.09
C VAL A 91 -12.17 -16.03 8.04
N LEU A 92 -12.41 -16.25 9.34
CA LEU A 92 -12.39 -15.20 10.35
C LEU A 92 -10.99 -14.57 10.49
N PHE A 93 -9.93 -15.38 10.42
CA PHE A 93 -8.55 -14.90 10.41
C PHE A 93 -8.30 -14.00 9.19
N ILE A 94 -8.64 -14.48 7.98
CA ILE A 94 -8.50 -13.70 6.75
C ILE A 94 -9.32 -12.41 6.85
N TYR A 95 -10.56 -12.48 7.32
CA TYR A 95 -11.42 -11.31 7.49
C TYR A 95 -10.81 -10.30 8.46
N HIS A 96 -10.34 -10.74 9.62
CA HIS A 96 -9.89 -9.82 10.66
C HIS A 96 -8.50 -9.23 10.41
N PHE A 97 -7.59 -9.99 9.79
CA PHE A 97 -6.21 -9.54 9.58
C PHE A 97 -5.94 -9.02 8.16
N VAL A 98 -6.59 -9.60 7.14
CA VAL A 98 -6.37 -9.21 5.74
C VAL A 98 -7.40 -8.17 5.32
N ALA A 99 -8.70 -8.46 5.53
CA ALA A 99 -9.80 -7.67 4.98
C ALA A 99 -10.27 -6.50 5.84
N SER A 100 -10.25 -6.58 7.18
CA SER A 100 -10.65 -5.40 7.98
C SER A 100 -9.55 -4.35 8.09
N GLY A 101 -8.29 -4.71 7.77
CA GLY A 101 -7.14 -3.81 7.91
C GLY A 101 -7.02 -3.18 9.29
N SER A 102 -6.17 -2.18 9.44
CA SER A 102 -6.15 -1.36 10.66
C SER A 102 -7.14 -0.21 10.54
N ARG A 103 -8.24 -0.22 11.29
CA ARG A 103 -9.10 0.96 11.41
C ARG A 103 -8.39 2.07 12.17
N LEU A 104 -8.70 3.31 11.81
CA LEU A 104 -8.32 4.46 12.62
C LEU A 104 -9.16 4.46 13.91
N PRO A 105 -8.56 4.67 15.10
CA PRO A 105 -9.33 4.67 16.34
C PRO A 105 -10.41 5.76 16.35
N ALA A 106 -11.58 5.46 16.95
CA ALA A 106 -12.71 6.38 17.00
C ALA A 106 -12.34 7.74 17.62
N HIS A 107 -11.51 7.75 18.67
CA HIS A 107 -11.04 8.98 19.30
C HIS A 107 -10.21 9.86 18.35
N VAL A 108 -9.42 9.27 17.44
CA VAL A 108 -8.67 10.04 16.43
C VAL A 108 -9.65 10.61 15.41
N LEU A 109 -10.64 9.83 14.98
CA LEU A 109 -11.66 10.28 14.03
C LEU A 109 -12.47 11.46 14.58
N SER A 110 -12.85 11.45 15.87
CA SER A 110 -13.69 12.47 16.48
C SER A 110 -12.94 13.67 17.04
N ASN A 111 -11.74 13.48 17.60
CA ASN A 111 -11.06 14.52 18.40
C ASN A 111 -9.88 15.19 17.68
N THR A 112 -9.60 14.82 16.43
CA THR A 112 -8.56 15.47 15.65
C THR A 112 -9.07 16.77 15.04
N ASN A 113 -8.25 17.82 15.13
CA ASN A 113 -8.48 19.09 14.44
C ASN A 113 -7.18 19.56 13.75
N LEU A 114 -7.26 19.71 12.44
CA LEU A 114 -6.20 20.16 11.53
C LEU A 114 -6.50 21.55 10.96
N LYS A 115 -7.30 22.37 11.66
CA LYS A 115 -7.58 23.76 11.27
C LYS A 115 -6.27 24.51 10.98
N GLY A 116 -6.25 25.20 9.83
CA GLY A 116 -5.09 25.96 9.36
C GLY A 116 -4.02 25.12 8.65
N LYS A 117 -4.15 23.79 8.61
CA LYS A 117 -3.29 22.91 7.81
C LYS A 117 -3.78 22.85 6.36
N VAL A 118 -2.82 22.70 5.44
CA VAL A 118 -3.09 22.54 4.00
C VAL A 118 -2.56 21.19 3.52
N ALA A 119 -3.39 20.45 2.79
CA ALA A 119 -3.05 19.16 2.23
C ALA A 119 -3.29 19.12 0.72
N ILE A 120 -2.44 18.38 0.01
CA ILE A 120 -2.68 17.90 -1.35
C ILE A 120 -2.94 16.41 -1.29
N VAL A 121 -3.97 15.95 -2.00
CA VAL A 121 -4.22 14.52 -2.21
C VAL A 121 -4.28 14.23 -3.71
N THR A 122 -3.34 13.44 -4.21
CA THR A 122 -3.34 13.04 -5.62
C THR A 122 -4.22 11.81 -5.85
N GLY A 123 -4.97 11.79 -6.96
CA GLY A 123 -5.67 10.59 -7.44
C GLY A 123 -6.86 10.17 -6.58
N THR A 124 -7.86 11.05 -6.45
CA THR A 124 -9.17 10.66 -5.91
C THR A 124 -9.92 9.84 -6.94
N GLY A 125 -10.19 8.56 -6.62
CA GLY A 125 -10.84 7.62 -7.51
C GLY A 125 -12.29 7.99 -7.90
N ASN A 126 -12.87 7.16 -8.77
CA ASN A 126 -14.20 7.31 -9.35
C ASN A 126 -15.32 7.01 -8.32
N ILE A 127 -16.46 7.72 -8.39
CA ILE A 127 -17.63 7.64 -7.47
C ILE A 127 -18.78 6.76 -7.99
N LYS A 128 -18.61 6.07 -9.11
CA LYS A 128 -19.74 5.38 -9.76
C LYS A 128 -20.39 4.22 -8.97
N ASP A 129 -19.77 3.67 -7.92
CA ASP A 129 -20.26 2.45 -7.27
C ASP A 129 -20.52 2.66 -5.77
N ILE A 130 -21.44 3.58 -5.43
CA ILE A 130 -21.86 3.85 -4.04
C ILE A 130 -22.88 2.83 -3.52
N ASN A 131 -23.46 2.02 -4.39
CA ASN A 131 -24.51 1.10 -4.00
C ASN A 131 -23.85 -0.13 -3.40
N ILE A 132 -23.71 -0.14 -2.06
CA ILE A 132 -24.06 -1.27 -1.18
C ILE A 132 -23.66 -0.99 0.29
N LEU A 133 -22.77 -0.04 0.65
CA LEU A 133 -22.39 0.17 2.06
C LEU A 133 -21.81 1.58 2.41
N GLY A 134 -22.46 2.66 1.98
CA GLY A 134 -22.32 3.99 2.64
C GLY A 134 -20.92 4.64 2.68
N GLY A 135 -20.02 4.35 1.73
CA GLY A 135 -18.66 4.93 1.69
C GLY A 135 -18.37 5.66 0.37
N TYR A 136 -17.53 6.71 0.44
CA TYR A 136 -16.96 7.35 -0.73
C TYR A 136 -15.94 6.39 -1.39
N SER A 137 -16.00 6.17 -2.71
CA SER A 137 -15.21 5.10 -3.33
C SER A 137 -13.79 5.53 -3.70
N GLY A 138 -12.82 4.75 -3.21
CA GLY A 138 -11.38 4.91 -3.44
C GLY A 138 -10.65 5.56 -2.26
N ILE A 139 -9.42 5.10 -1.99
CA ILE A 139 -8.61 5.50 -0.82
C ILE A 139 -8.43 7.03 -0.76
N GLY A 140 -8.07 7.67 -1.88
CA GLY A 140 -7.83 9.11 -1.92
C GLY A 140 -9.06 9.95 -1.54
N LEU A 141 -10.26 9.54 -1.93
CA LEU A 141 -11.47 10.31 -1.64
C LEU A 141 -11.84 10.21 -0.15
N GLU A 142 -11.63 9.05 0.46
CA GLU A 142 -11.82 8.85 1.89
C GLU A 142 -10.80 9.64 2.73
N ILE A 143 -9.54 9.71 2.27
CA ILE A 143 -8.52 10.59 2.87
C ILE A 143 -8.99 12.05 2.82
N VAL A 144 -9.45 12.51 1.65
CA VAL A 144 -9.96 13.89 1.47
C VAL A 144 -11.12 14.16 2.42
N TYR A 145 -12.12 13.29 2.44
CA TYR A 145 -13.31 13.46 3.27
C TYR A 145 -12.95 13.57 4.76
N GLN A 146 -12.09 12.69 5.26
CA GLN A 146 -11.70 12.72 6.66
C GLN A 146 -10.81 13.93 7.01
N LEU A 147 -9.91 14.35 6.12
CA LEU A 147 -9.13 15.59 6.31
C LEU A 147 -10.03 16.84 6.38
N LEU A 148 -11.05 16.91 5.52
CA LEU A 148 -12.03 18.00 5.54
C LEU A 148 -12.84 18.01 6.84
N LYS A 149 -13.27 16.85 7.34
CA LYS A 149 -13.93 16.72 8.65
C LYS A 149 -13.05 17.18 9.81
N TRP A 150 -11.72 17.07 9.67
CA TRP A 150 -10.76 17.63 10.62
C TRP A 150 -10.44 19.10 10.34
N ASN A 151 -11.22 19.83 9.54
CA ASN A 151 -11.00 21.24 9.20
C ASN A 151 -9.68 21.54 8.46
N CYS A 152 -9.07 20.53 7.81
CA CYS A 152 -7.94 20.74 6.93
C CYS A 152 -8.42 21.37 5.61
N LYS A 153 -7.64 22.31 5.06
CA LYS A 153 -7.81 22.73 3.67
C LYS A 153 -7.20 21.66 2.76
N VAL A 154 -7.92 21.23 1.74
CA VAL A 154 -7.54 20.12 0.87
C VAL A 154 -7.64 20.54 -0.59
N VAL A 155 -6.55 20.35 -1.33
CA VAL A 155 -6.50 20.47 -2.78
C VAL A 155 -6.43 19.07 -3.39
N ILE A 156 -7.45 18.73 -4.15
CA ILE A 156 -7.55 17.47 -4.88
C ILE A 156 -6.87 17.65 -6.24
N LEU A 157 -5.88 16.81 -6.53
CA LEU A 157 -5.23 16.77 -7.85
C LEU A 157 -5.66 15.51 -8.61
N GLY A 158 -6.22 15.68 -9.80
CA GLY A 158 -6.65 14.56 -10.62
C GLY A 158 -7.03 14.94 -12.06
N ARG A 159 -7.23 13.93 -12.91
CA ARG A 159 -7.42 14.11 -14.36
C ARG A 159 -8.83 14.51 -14.79
N ASP A 160 -9.84 14.14 -14.01
CA ASP A 160 -11.24 14.20 -14.44
C ASP A 160 -11.99 15.22 -13.59
N LYS A 161 -12.07 16.45 -14.11
CA LYS A 161 -12.74 17.57 -13.46
C LYS A 161 -14.20 17.26 -13.14
N THR A 162 -14.95 16.73 -14.11
CA THR A 162 -16.37 16.40 -13.92
C THR A 162 -16.58 15.40 -12.78
N ARG A 163 -15.76 14.34 -12.72
CA ARG A 163 -15.84 13.37 -11.61
C ARG A 163 -15.45 13.97 -10.28
N ALA A 164 -14.41 14.80 -10.23
CA ALA A 164 -13.99 15.46 -9.00
C ALA A 164 -15.05 16.44 -8.50
N THR A 165 -15.67 17.23 -9.37
CA THR A 165 -16.76 18.14 -9.00
C THR A 165 -17.96 17.37 -8.44
N ASN A 166 -18.37 16.27 -9.10
CA ASN A 166 -19.45 15.42 -8.58
C ASN A 166 -19.11 14.81 -7.20
N ALA A 167 -17.83 14.48 -6.97
CA ALA A 167 -17.32 14.05 -5.66
C ALA A 167 -17.53 15.10 -4.59
N ILE A 168 -17.08 16.31 -4.92
CA ILE A 168 -17.10 17.46 -4.03
C ILE A 168 -18.55 17.80 -3.68
N GLU A 169 -19.45 17.89 -4.66
CA GLU A 169 -20.86 18.19 -4.42
C GLU A 169 -21.54 17.15 -3.50
N ARG A 170 -21.22 15.87 -3.69
CA ARG A 170 -21.72 14.81 -2.81
C ARG A 170 -21.10 14.86 -1.41
N MET A 171 -19.85 15.29 -1.27
CA MET A 171 -19.25 15.52 0.05
C MET A 171 -19.93 16.71 0.73
N LYS A 172 -20.15 17.82 0.02
CA LYS A 172 -20.82 19.01 0.52
C LYS A 172 -22.23 18.72 1.05
N SER A 173 -22.98 17.81 0.41
CA SER A 173 -24.34 17.46 0.86
C SER A 173 -24.40 16.81 2.25
N THR A 174 -23.29 16.28 2.76
CA THR A 174 -23.22 15.74 4.14
C THR A 174 -23.15 16.81 5.23
N LYS A 175 -22.91 18.09 4.85
CA LYS A 175 -22.78 19.23 5.77
C LYS A 175 -21.81 18.98 6.95
N SER A 176 -20.80 18.13 6.73
CA SER A 176 -19.89 17.64 7.77
C SER A 176 -18.55 18.40 7.82
N PHE A 177 -18.35 19.39 6.95
CA PHE A 177 -17.13 20.21 6.85
C PHE A 177 -17.44 21.55 6.14
N ASP A 178 -16.52 22.51 6.24
CA ASP A 178 -16.60 23.79 5.52
C ASP A 178 -16.28 23.62 4.03
N VAL A 179 -17.24 23.95 3.18
CA VAL A 179 -17.17 23.80 1.71
C VAL A 179 -16.05 24.62 1.07
N ASN A 180 -15.56 25.67 1.73
CA ASN A 180 -14.43 26.47 1.27
C ASN A 180 -13.07 25.79 1.50
N ASN A 181 -13.04 24.71 2.27
CA ASN A 181 -11.82 23.96 2.54
C ASN A 181 -11.47 22.96 1.43
N VAL A 182 -12.27 22.81 0.37
CA VAL A 182 -11.98 21.88 -0.72
C VAL A 182 -11.81 22.59 -2.05
N ASN A 183 -10.69 22.32 -2.72
CA ASN A 183 -10.42 22.80 -4.08
C ASN A 183 -10.04 21.62 -4.98
N PHE A 184 -10.30 21.76 -6.27
CA PHE A 184 -9.85 20.80 -7.28
C PHE A 184 -8.96 21.51 -8.29
N VAL A 185 -7.82 20.90 -8.61
CA VAL A 185 -6.92 21.33 -9.69
C VAL A 185 -6.69 20.15 -10.62
N GLU A 186 -6.92 20.39 -11.90
CA GLU A 186 -6.74 19.36 -12.92
C GLU A 186 -5.26 19.04 -13.10
N MET A 187 -4.93 17.74 -13.08
CA MET A 187 -3.56 17.27 -13.22
C MET A 187 -3.53 15.87 -13.83
N ASP A 188 -2.75 15.72 -14.91
CA ASP A 188 -2.39 14.44 -15.49
C ASP A 188 -0.92 14.10 -15.21
N LEU A 189 -0.71 13.05 -14.42
CA LEU A 189 0.62 12.56 -14.04
C LEU A 189 1.43 11.98 -15.22
N ASP A 190 0.78 11.64 -16.34
CA ASP A 190 1.46 11.23 -17.57
C ASP A 190 1.84 12.43 -18.46
N ASN A 191 1.62 13.67 -17.99
CA ASN A 191 1.94 14.90 -18.71
C ASN A 191 2.66 15.90 -17.79
N LEU A 192 3.99 15.98 -17.86
CA LEU A 192 4.78 16.82 -16.95
C LEU A 192 4.43 18.31 -17.01
N THR A 193 4.07 18.84 -18.19
CA THR A 193 3.54 20.22 -18.29
C THR A 193 2.25 20.40 -17.48
N SER A 194 1.36 19.41 -17.47
CA SER A 194 0.15 19.43 -16.63
C SER A 194 0.49 19.40 -15.15
N VAL A 195 1.49 18.59 -14.75
CA VAL A 195 2.01 18.55 -13.38
C VAL A 195 2.57 19.90 -12.95
N LYS A 196 3.37 20.55 -13.80
CA LYS A 196 3.94 21.88 -13.57
C LYS A 196 2.85 22.93 -13.38
N ASN A 197 1.86 22.95 -14.27
CA ASN A 197 0.74 23.88 -14.19
C ASN A 197 -0.09 23.68 -12.91
N ALA A 198 -0.32 22.42 -12.50
CA ALA A 198 -1.03 22.12 -11.27
C ALA A 198 -0.25 22.57 -10.02
N ALA A 199 1.07 22.37 -10.00
CA ALA A 199 1.93 22.85 -8.92
C ALA A 199 1.92 24.38 -8.83
N ASN A 200 2.07 25.09 -9.95
CA ASN A 200 1.99 26.56 -10.00
C ASN A 200 0.62 27.08 -9.54
N THR A 201 -0.46 26.42 -9.96
CA THR A 201 -1.82 26.76 -9.50
C THR A 201 -1.92 26.63 -7.98
N PHE A 202 -1.40 25.55 -7.39
CA PHE A 202 -1.37 25.39 -5.93
C PHE A 202 -0.55 26.49 -5.25
N LEU A 203 0.64 26.80 -5.75
CA LEU A 203 1.53 27.81 -5.17
C LEU A 203 0.94 29.23 -5.23
N ASN A 204 0.07 29.51 -6.21
CA ASN A 204 -0.68 30.77 -6.27
C ASN A 204 -1.85 30.83 -5.26
N MET A 205 -2.31 29.68 -4.77
CA MET A 205 -3.42 29.60 -3.80
C MET A 205 -2.94 29.54 -2.36
N PHE A 206 -1.80 28.89 -2.11
CA PHE A 206 -1.31 28.60 -0.77
C PHE A 206 0.20 28.78 -0.68
N ASP A 207 0.65 29.43 0.39
CA ASP A 207 2.05 29.64 0.71
C ASP A 207 2.60 28.59 1.70
N ARG A 208 1.83 27.54 1.95
CA ARG A 208 2.10 26.43 2.87
C ARG A 208 1.53 25.10 2.37
N LEU A 209 2.18 24.00 2.72
CA LEU A 209 1.78 22.63 2.43
C LEU A 209 2.23 21.70 3.57
N ASP A 210 1.30 21.35 4.45
CA ASP A 210 1.58 20.50 5.62
C ASP A 210 1.58 19.01 5.25
N PHE A 211 0.76 18.60 4.27
CA PHE A 211 0.64 17.20 3.87
C PHE A 211 0.60 17.06 2.33
N LEU A 212 1.66 16.51 1.74
CA LEU A 212 1.64 16.08 0.34
C LEU A 212 1.39 14.57 0.30
N ILE A 213 0.18 14.17 -0.08
CA ILE A 213 -0.23 12.76 -0.14
C ILE A 213 -0.20 12.28 -1.59
N ASN A 214 0.93 11.68 -1.95
CA ASN A 214 1.18 11.05 -3.25
C ASN A 214 0.45 9.69 -3.32
N ASN A 215 -0.89 9.75 -3.41
CA ASN A 215 -1.78 8.60 -3.41
C ASN A 215 -2.11 8.07 -4.82
N ALA A 216 -2.04 8.91 -5.85
CA ALA A 216 -2.38 8.51 -7.21
C ALA A 216 -1.55 7.32 -7.68
N GLY A 217 -2.20 6.42 -8.42
CA GLY A 217 -1.52 5.33 -9.09
C GLY A 217 -2.43 4.57 -10.04
N VAL A 218 -1.81 3.89 -10.99
CA VAL A 218 -2.43 2.99 -11.95
C VAL A 218 -1.82 1.60 -11.81
N TYR A 219 -2.60 0.60 -12.18
CA TYR A 219 -2.10 -0.74 -12.44
C TYR A 219 -2.35 -1.04 -13.91
N THR A 220 -1.29 -1.17 -14.68
CA THR A 220 -1.38 -1.73 -16.03
C THR A 220 -0.74 -3.11 -16.06
N SER A 221 -1.49 -4.10 -16.56
CA SER A 221 -0.97 -5.44 -16.82
C SER A 221 -0.16 -5.43 -18.11
N GLY A 222 1.04 -6.00 -18.08
CA GLY A 222 1.94 -6.03 -19.23
C GLY A 222 2.55 -4.67 -19.59
N LEU A 223 3.22 -4.60 -20.74
CA LEU A 223 3.84 -3.37 -21.24
C LEU A 223 2.77 -2.48 -21.88
N LYS A 224 2.59 -1.28 -21.34
CA LYS A 224 1.85 -0.19 -21.95
C LYS A 224 2.67 1.08 -21.84
N THR A 225 2.69 1.88 -22.90
CA THR A 225 3.43 3.13 -22.95
C THR A 225 2.52 4.35 -22.94
N THR A 226 3.04 5.46 -22.43
CA THR A 226 2.44 6.79 -22.53
C THR A 226 2.74 7.43 -23.88
N LYS A 227 2.19 8.62 -24.15
CA LYS A 227 2.49 9.41 -25.36
C LYS A 227 3.99 9.71 -25.53
N PHE A 228 4.74 9.74 -24.44
CA PHE A 228 6.19 9.95 -24.41
C PHE A 228 7.00 8.66 -24.48
N LYS A 229 6.37 7.53 -24.85
CA LYS A 229 6.97 6.19 -24.93
C LYS A 229 7.55 5.68 -23.60
N LEU A 230 7.15 6.27 -22.47
CA LEU A 230 7.49 5.76 -21.14
C LEU A 230 6.52 4.66 -20.72
N GLU A 231 6.99 3.67 -19.98
CA GLU A 231 6.13 2.65 -19.39
C GLU A 231 5.14 3.26 -18.39
N SER A 232 3.86 2.90 -18.50
CA SER A 232 2.74 3.61 -17.85
C SER A 232 2.79 3.58 -16.31
N ASN A 233 3.14 2.46 -15.68
CA ASN A 233 3.25 2.37 -14.23
C ASN A 233 4.43 3.22 -13.75
N PHE A 234 5.59 3.19 -14.44
CA PHE A 234 6.72 4.07 -14.16
C PHE A 234 6.34 5.56 -14.28
N SER A 235 5.70 5.94 -15.39
CA SER A 235 5.30 7.32 -15.66
C SER A 235 4.36 7.86 -14.59
N THR A 236 3.22 7.21 -14.38
CA THR A 236 2.20 7.71 -13.45
C THR A 236 2.58 7.50 -11.98
N ASN A 237 3.04 6.30 -11.60
CA ASN A 237 3.20 5.95 -10.17
C ASN A 237 4.52 6.47 -9.58
N PHE A 238 5.48 6.86 -10.41
CA PHE A 238 6.78 7.35 -9.97
C PHE A 238 7.12 8.71 -10.60
N LEU A 239 7.35 8.80 -11.92
CA LEU A 239 7.93 10.00 -12.53
C LEU A 239 7.09 11.27 -12.32
N GLY A 240 5.78 11.21 -12.58
CA GLY A 240 4.88 12.35 -12.39
C GLY A 240 4.82 12.81 -10.93
N LEU A 241 4.82 11.88 -9.98
CA LEU A 241 4.79 12.19 -8.54
C LEU A 241 6.13 12.68 -8.01
N PHE A 242 7.24 12.14 -8.54
CA PHE A 242 8.59 12.65 -8.31
C PHE A 242 8.68 14.12 -8.70
N TYR A 243 8.22 14.45 -9.92
CA TYR A 243 8.26 15.80 -10.43
C TYR A 243 7.36 16.77 -9.65
N LEU A 244 6.11 16.37 -9.37
CA LEU A 244 5.22 17.14 -8.50
C LEU A 244 5.86 17.43 -7.14
N THR A 245 6.52 16.44 -6.55
CA THR A 245 7.17 16.59 -5.25
C THR A 245 8.35 17.55 -5.32
N LYS A 246 9.18 17.51 -6.38
CA LYS A 246 10.27 18.48 -6.56
C LYS A 246 9.75 19.91 -6.67
N LEU A 247 8.70 20.14 -7.46
CA LEU A 247 8.11 21.47 -7.65
C LEU A 247 7.51 22.07 -6.37
N LEU A 248 6.99 21.22 -5.47
CA LEU A 248 6.36 21.64 -4.22
C LEU A 248 7.30 21.53 -3.01
N LEU A 249 8.56 21.12 -3.20
CA LEU A 249 9.45 20.78 -2.10
C LEU A 249 9.71 21.97 -1.18
N ASP A 250 9.92 23.16 -1.74
CA ASP A 250 10.23 24.35 -0.94
C ASP A 250 9.07 24.79 -0.06
N VAL A 251 7.84 24.74 -0.56
CA VAL A 251 6.65 25.07 0.26
C VAL A 251 6.42 24.01 1.35
N VAL A 252 6.72 22.74 1.08
CA VAL A 252 6.71 21.68 2.11
C VAL A 252 7.77 21.93 3.18
N LYS A 253 9.00 22.26 2.78
CA LYS A 253 10.10 22.57 3.71
C LYS A 253 9.77 23.77 4.60
N LYS A 254 9.27 24.87 4.01
CA LYS A 254 8.79 26.06 4.73
C LYS A 254 7.74 25.71 5.79
N SER A 255 6.85 24.77 5.47
CA SER A 255 5.76 24.36 6.36
C SER A 255 6.17 23.31 7.40
N GLN A 256 7.41 22.80 7.35
CA GLN A 256 7.83 21.61 8.10
C GLN A 256 6.88 20.43 7.84
N GLY A 257 6.42 20.33 6.58
CA GLY A 257 5.38 19.42 6.15
C GLY A 257 5.86 17.98 5.97
N ARG A 258 4.92 17.12 5.58
CA ARG A 258 5.11 15.68 5.43
C ARG A 258 4.77 15.24 4.03
N ILE A 259 5.62 14.41 3.44
CA ILE A 259 5.41 13.83 2.12
C ILE A 259 5.11 12.34 2.28
N LEU A 260 3.86 11.95 2.03
CA LEU A 260 3.39 10.57 2.18
C LEU A 260 3.29 9.90 0.81
N ASN A 261 4.16 8.93 0.56
CA ASN A 261 4.28 8.24 -0.71
C ASN A 261 3.57 6.87 -0.68
N VAL A 262 2.49 6.71 -1.44
CA VAL A 262 1.70 5.46 -1.44
C VAL A 262 2.33 4.41 -2.36
N SER A 263 3.06 3.50 -1.74
CA SER A 263 3.61 2.29 -2.34
C SER A 263 2.59 1.11 -2.24
N SER A 264 3.06 -0.13 -2.21
CA SER A 264 2.26 -1.36 -2.13
C SER A 264 3.14 -2.53 -1.75
N VAL A 265 2.59 -3.57 -1.11
CA VAL A 265 3.24 -4.88 -0.92
C VAL A 265 3.69 -5.53 -2.25
N ALA A 266 3.19 -5.06 -3.39
CA ALA A 266 3.69 -5.49 -4.70
C ALA A 266 5.19 -5.21 -4.92
N HIS A 267 5.80 -4.29 -4.16
CA HIS A 267 7.24 -4.03 -4.23
C HIS A 267 8.10 -5.26 -3.85
N PHE A 268 7.56 -6.22 -3.09
CA PHE A 268 8.25 -7.48 -2.77
C PHE A 268 8.44 -8.40 -3.98
N LYS A 269 7.63 -8.24 -5.02
CA LYS A 269 7.68 -9.08 -6.21
C LYS A 269 8.82 -8.67 -7.14
N TYR A 270 9.13 -7.38 -7.21
CA TYR A 270 10.11 -6.87 -8.15
C TYR A 270 11.55 -7.25 -7.79
N ASN A 271 12.31 -7.74 -8.78
CA ASN A 271 13.73 -8.03 -8.67
C ASN A 271 14.54 -7.10 -9.60
N PRO A 272 15.22 -6.07 -9.05
CA PRO A 272 16.02 -5.14 -9.83
C PRO A 272 17.30 -5.74 -10.40
N ASP A 273 17.79 -6.89 -9.89
CA ASP A 273 18.98 -7.55 -10.45
C ASP A 273 18.74 -8.07 -11.90
N THR A 274 17.48 -8.11 -12.32
CA THR A 274 17.04 -8.60 -13.64
C THR A 274 16.47 -7.49 -14.54
N ASP A 275 16.48 -6.24 -14.09
CA ASP A 275 15.99 -5.09 -14.87
C ASP A 275 17.16 -4.20 -15.29
N PRO A 276 17.49 -4.13 -16.60
CA PRO A 276 18.61 -3.34 -17.09
C PRO A 276 18.22 -1.87 -17.34
N ILE A 277 17.25 -1.34 -16.60
CA ILE A 277 16.72 0.03 -16.77
C ILE A 277 17.80 1.11 -16.63
N PHE A 278 18.81 0.91 -15.79
CA PHE A 278 19.85 1.91 -15.57
C PHE A 278 20.93 1.87 -16.66
N GLU A 279 21.17 0.68 -17.22
CA GLU A 279 22.11 0.46 -18.32
C GLU A 279 21.50 0.91 -19.65
N THR A 280 20.23 0.60 -19.88
CA THR A 280 19.52 0.91 -21.13
C THR A 280 18.86 2.29 -21.13
N LYS A 281 18.66 2.89 -19.94
CA LYS A 281 17.81 4.08 -19.71
C LYS A 281 16.39 3.93 -20.29
N SER A 282 15.95 2.70 -20.54
CA SER A 282 14.66 2.42 -21.14
C SER A 282 13.68 1.96 -20.07
N THR A 283 12.57 2.67 -19.91
CA THR A 283 11.52 2.24 -18.98
C THR A 283 10.77 1.00 -19.47
N THR A 284 10.98 0.54 -20.70
CA THR A 284 10.31 -0.65 -21.26
C THR A 284 11.21 -1.90 -21.29
N SER A 285 12.41 -1.82 -20.70
CA SER A 285 13.43 -2.88 -20.75
C SER A 285 13.14 -4.11 -19.89
N LEU A 286 12.14 -4.05 -19.00
CA LEU A 286 11.87 -5.11 -18.06
C LEU A 286 11.33 -6.35 -18.77
N LYS A 287 12.02 -7.47 -18.58
CA LYS A 287 11.52 -8.81 -18.95
C LYS A 287 10.42 -9.21 -17.96
N CYS A 288 9.19 -8.77 -18.24
CA CYS A 288 8.05 -8.95 -17.36
C CYS A 288 7.67 -10.43 -17.20
N SER A 289 7.44 -10.86 -15.96
CA SER A 289 6.90 -12.17 -15.60
C SER A 289 5.84 -12.04 -14.48
N THR A 290 5.16 -13.14 -14.15
CA THR A 290 4.15 -13.17 -13.07
C THR A 290 4.72 -12.70 -11.73
N LEU A 291 5.98 -13.00 -11.47
CA LEU A 291 6.67 -12.64 -10.25
C LEU A 291 7.47 -11.33 -10.38
N ASN A 292 7.77 -10.85 -11.59
CA ASN A 292 8.57 -9.64 -11.78
C ASN A 292 7.91 -8.71 -12.81
N GLY A 293 7.14 -7.73 -12.36
CA GLY A 293 6.30 -6.90 -13.24
C GLY A 293 6.41 -5.41 -12.99
N TYR A 294 5.98 -4.63 -14.00
CA TYR A 294 6.05 -3.17 -14.03
C TYR A 294 5.42 -2.46 -12.84
N TYR A 295 4.29 -2.97 -12.34
CA TYR A 295 3.65 -2.39 -11.15
C TYR A 295 4.53 -2.55 -9.91
N GLY A 296 5.04 -3.76 -9.64
CA GLY A 296 5.94 -4.01 -8.51
C GLY A 296 7.19 -3.15 -8.57
N ARG A 297 7.76 -2.99 -9.78
CA ARG A 297 8.88 -2.07 -10.04
C ARG A 297 8.55 -0.65 -9.63
N SER A 298 7.45 -0.10 -10.12
CA SER A 298 7.03 1.26 -9.78
C SER A 298 6.85 1.46 -8.27
N LYS A 299 6.38 0.43 -7.56
CA LYS A 299 6.16 0.50 -6.11
C LYS A 299 7.44 0.35 -5.30
N LEU A 300 8.47 -0.35 -5.79
CA LEU A 300 9.81 -0.28 -5.21
C LEU A 300 10.46 1.09 -5.45
N TYR A 301 10.27 1.67 -6.64
CA TYR A 301 10.80 3.00 -6.96
C TYR A 301 10.25 4.10 -6.07
N VAL A 302 8.98 4.00 -5.66
CA VAL A 302 8.40 4.89 -4.64
C VAL A 302 9.15 4.80 -3.30
N ILE A 303 9.62 3.61 -2.90
CA ILE A 303 10.41 3.42 -1.67
C ILE A 303 11.80 4.03 -1.85
N TRP A 304 12.48 3.71 -2.97
CA TRP A 304 13.79 4.30 -3.28
C TRP A 304 13.75 5.83 -3.35
N PHE A 305 12.71 6.39 -3.96
CA PHE A 305 12.45 7.81 -3.99
C PHE A 305 12.31 8.39 -2.57
N THR A 306 11.57 7.71 -1.70
CA THR A 306 11.37 8.14 -0.31
C THR A 306 12.70 8.16 0.44
N HIS A 307 13.54 7.14 0.27
CA HIS A 307 14.87 7.08 0.89
C HIS A 307 15.79 8.21 0.39
N ALA A 308 15.88 8.38 -0.93
CA ALA A 308 16.70 9.40 -1.58
C ALA A 308 16.27 10.82 -1.21
N LEU A 309 14.96 11.08 -1.18
CA LEU A 309 14.40 12.36 -0.76
C LEU A 309 14.65 12.63 0.73
N GLN A 310 14.46 11.63 1.59
CA GLN A 310 14.71 11.80 3.03
C GLN A 310 16.18 12.10 3.32
N ARG A 311 17.12 11.48 2.59
CA ARG A 311 18.55 11.82 2.71
C ARG A 311 18.82 13.28 2.37
N ARG A 312 18.27 13.77 1.26
CA ARG A 312 18.42 15.17 0.82
C ARG A 312 17.84 16.14 1.85
N LEU A 313 16.64 15.87 2.37
CA LEU A 313 16.02 16.66 3.44
C LEU A 313 16.89 16.71 4.71
N ARG A 314 17.53 15.60 5.08
CA ARG A 314 18.47 15.57 6.23
C ARG A 314 19.73 16.37 5.95
N ALA A 315 20.30 16.27 4.75
CA ALA A 315 21.50 17.02 4.35
C ALA A 315 21.24 18.53 4.39
N GLU A 316 20.02 18.97 4.10
CA GLU A 316 19.57 20.37 4.21
C GLU A 316 19.14 20.78 5.63
N ASN A 317 19.26 19.91 6.64
CA ASN A 317 18.75 20.13 8.01
C ASN A 317 17.25 20.51 8.06
N SER A 318 16.47 20.02 7.10
CA SER A 318 15.04 20.31 7.04
C SER A 318 14.26 19.52 8.10
N LYS A 319 13.27 20.19 8.72
CA LYS A 319 12.29 19.54 9.61
C LYS A 319 11.17 18.84 8.85
N ALA A 320 11.01 19.14 7.55
CA ALA A 320 10.13 18.36 6.70
C ALA A 320 10.68 16.95 6.52
N PHE A 321 9.78 15.98 6.37
CA PHE A 321 10.17 14.60 6.18
C PHE A 321 9.26 13.87 5.22
N THR A 322 9.74 12.75 4.70
CA THR A 322 8.98 11.87 3.83
C THR A 322 8.92 10.47 4.41
N VAL A 323 7.82 9.77 4.16
CA VAL A 323 7.65 8.35 4.47
C VAL A 323 6.92 7.68 3.33
N SER A 324 7.07 6.37 3.22
CA SER A 324 6.31 5.55 2.28
C SER A 324 5.33 4.66 3.03
N LEU A 325 4.25 4.26 2.38
CA LEU A 325 3.25 3.39 3.00
C LEU A 325 2.58 2.43 2.03
N ALA A 326 1.94 1.39 2.57
CA ALA A 326 0.95 0.60 1.86
C ALA A 326 -0.46 0.78 2.47
N PRO A 327 -1.51 0.87 1.65
CA PRO A 327 -2.89 0.89 2.12
C PRO A 327 -3.47 -0.53 2.32
N GLY A 328 -2.70 -1.58 2.02
CA GLY A 328 -3.16 -2.96 1.90
C GLY A 328 -3.92 -3.22 0.59
N VAL A 329 -4.60 -4.37 0.53
CA VAL A 329 -5.42 -4.76 -0.64
C VAL A 329 -6.82 -4.20 -0.46
N VAL A 330 -7.07 -3.03 -1.05
CA VAL A 330 -8.33 -2.28 -0.88
C VAL A 330 -9.25 -2.47 -2.08
N GLN A 331 -10.54 -2.65 -1.83
CA GLN A 331 -11.58 -2.74 -2.84
C GLN A 331 -11.67 -1.45 -3.65
N THR A 332 -10.89 -1.38 -4.72
CA THR A 332 -10.80 -0.26 -5.64
C THR A 332 -10.85 -0.78 -7.08
N LYS A 333 -11.09 0.10 -8.06
CA LYS A 333 -11.05 -0.28 -9.49
C LYS A 333 -9.70 -0.85 -9.92
N MET A 334 -8.61 -0.49 -9.24
CA MET A 334 -7.29 -1.07 -9.47
C MET A 334 -7.29 -2.58 -9.26
N VAL A 335 -7.97 -3.06 -8.19
CA VAL A 335 -8.11 -4.49 -7.92
C VAL A 335 -8.93 -5.19 -9.00
N LEU A 336 -9.95 -4.54 -9.58
CA LEU A 336 -10.69 -5.11 -10.71
C LEU A 336 -9.80 -5.32 -11.95
N GLN A 337 -8.85 -4.41 -12.21
CA GLN A 337 -7.87 -4.57 -13.31
C GLN A 337 -6.87 -5.69 -13.03
N VAL A 338 -6.39 -5.82 -11.80
CA VAL A 338 -5.57 -6.96 -11.35
C VAL A 338 -6.34 -8.27 -11.52
N GLN A 339 -7.60 -8.32 -11.10
CA GLN A 339 -8.47 -9.49 -11.20
C GLN A 339 -8.74 -9.90 -12.65
N ARG A 340 -8.99 -8.94 -13.55
CA ARG A 340 -9.17 -9.24 -14.97
C ARG A 340 -7.92 -9.87 -15.58
N ALA A 341 -6.73 -9.42 -15.16
CA ALA A 341 -5.46 -9.98 -15.61
C ALA A 341 -5.15 -11.37 -15.01
N HIS A 342 -5.63 -11.67 -13.79
CA HIS A 342 -5.31 -12.90 -13.05
C HIS A 342 -6.53 -13.80 -12.78
N ARG A 343 -7.58 -13.70 -13.62
CA ARG A 343 -8.92 -14.28 -13.37
C ARG A 343 -8.92 -15.78 -13.10
N TYR A 344 -7.94 -16.51 -13.65
CA TYR A 344 -7.81 -17.96 -13.52
C TYR A 344 -7.05 -18.41 -12.27
N MET A 345 -6.32 -17.52 -11.58
CA MET A 345 -5.52 -17.85 -10.40
C MET A 345 -6.20 -17.50 -9.07
N VAL A 346 -7.07 -16.49 -9.04
CA VAL A 346 -7.77 -16.06 -7.81
C VAL A 346 -9.28 -15.95 -8.08
N PRO A 347 -10.09 -16.91 -7.60
CA PRO A 347 -11.54 -16.88 -7.78
C PRO A 347 -12.18 -15.63 -7.19
N MET A 348 -13.25 -15.13 -7.83
CA MET A 348 -13.88 -13.85 -7.47
C MET A 348 -14.36 -13.81 -6.00
N TYR A 349 -14.79 -14.94 -5.43
CA TYR A 349 -15.25 -15.04 -4.04
C TYR A 349 -14.16 -14.84 -2.99
N VAL A 350 -12.88 -15.09 -3.33
CA VAL A 350 -11.76 -14.82 -2.41
C VAL A 350 -11.63 -13.32 -2.14
N ASN A 351 -12.07 -12.48 -3.06
CA ASN A 351 -12.05 -11.03 -2.90
C ASN A 351 -13.09 -10.50 -1.91
N LEU A 352 -14.26 -11.16 -1.80
CA LEU A 352 -15.26 -10.84 -0.77
C LEU A 352 -14.70 -11.03 0.65
N LEU A 353 -13.71 -11.91 0.79
CA LEU A 353 -13.12 -12.26 2.08
C LEU A 353 -11.81 -11.55 2.39
N THR A 354 -11.12 -10.97 1.39
CA THR A 354 -9.74 -10.44 1.53
C THR A 354 -9.61 -8.94 1.26
N LEU A 355 -10.60 -8.30 0.63
CA LEU A 355 -10.51 -6.89 0.27
C LEU A 355 -10.93 -5.96 1.41
N ARG A 356 -10.12 -4.94 1.62
CA ARG A 356 -10.38 -3.86 2.58
C ARG A 356 -11.37 -2.84 2.06
N LYS A 357 -12.14 -2.23 2.96
CA LYS A 357 -12.95 -1.07 2.61
C LYS A 357 -12.05 0.15 2.38
N PRO A 358 -12.46 1.13 1.54
CA PRO A 358 -11.70 2.37 1.35
C PRO A 358 -11.32 3.09 2.66
N VAL A 359 -12.22 3.09 3.66
CA VAL A 359 -11.98 3.62 5.02
C VAL A 359 -10.82 2.92 5.74
N ASP A 360 -10.72 1.59 5.63
CA ASP A 360 -9.63 0.84 6.22
C ASP A 360 -8.32 1.10 5.45
N GLY A 361 -8.39 1.33 4.13
CA GLY A 361 -7.26 1.68 3.28
C GLY A 361 -6.69 3.08 3.51
N ALA A 362 -7.52 4.04 3.88
CA ALA A 362 -7.13 5.42 4.18
C ALA A 362 -6.45 5.56 5.55
N ALA A 363 -6.65 4.60 6.45
CA ALA A 363 -6.25 4.69 7.85
C ALA A 363 -4.75 4.92 8.05
N THR A 364 -3.87 4.26 7.29
CA THR A 364 -2.42 4.47 7.40
C THR A 364 -2.03 5.89 7.00
N SER A 365 -2.54 6.40 5.88
CA SER A 365 -2.28 7.78 5.44
C SER A 365 -2.76 8.81 6.47
N LEU A 366 -3.99 8.64 6.95
CA LEU A 366 -4.60 9.53 7.95
C LEU A 366 -3.87 9.48 9.30
N HIS A 367 -3.42 8.30 9.73
CA HIS A 367 -2.59 8.14 10.92
C HIS A 367 -1.25 8.89 10.78
N LEU A 368 -0.62 8.80 9.62
CA LEU A 368 0.64 9.51 9.35
C LEU A 368 0.47 11.03 9.25
N CYS A 369 -0.72 11.54 8.92
CA CYS A 369 -1.02 12.97 9.00
C CYS A 369 -1.19 13.46 10.44
N THR A 370 -1.74 12.62 11.33
CA THR A 370 -2.18 13.03 12.67
C THR A 370 -1.19 12.71 13.79
N THR A 371 -0.33 11.72 13.60
CA THR A 371 0.67 11.31 14.59
C THR A 371 1.70 12.41 14.81
N ASN A 372 2.23 12.57 16.02
CA ASN A 372 3.31 13.54 16.26
C ASN A 372 4.55 13.15 15.44
N ALA A 373 5.23 14.14 14.85
CA ALA A 373 6.41 13.89 14.03
C ALA A 373 7.52 13.15 14.78
N LYS A 374 7.64 13.35 16.10
CA LYS A 374 8.64 12.67 16.95
C LYS A 374 8.42 11.15 17.06
N ASP A 375 7.18 10.70 16.88
CA ASP A 375 6.79 9.28 17.00
C ASP A 375 6.87 8.57 15.64
N LEU A 376 7.25 9.31 14.59
CA LEU A 376 7.43 8.79 13.23
C LEU A 376 8.92 8.71 12.89
N VAL A 377 9.28 7.75 12.05
CA VAL A 377 10.65 7.55 11.59
C VAL A 377 10.76 8.09 10.16
N PRO A 378 11.49 9.21 9.95
CA PRO A 378 11.70 9.77 8.62
C PRO A 378 12.33 8.75 7.65
N GLY A 379 11.79 8.66 6.44
CA GLY A 379 12.23 7.75 5.39
C GLY A 379 11.71 6.31 5.53
N ALA A 380 11.00 5.98 6.61
CA ALA A 380 10.53 4.61 6.83
C ALA A 380 9.30 4.23 5.98
N TYR A 381 9.01 2.94 5.99
CA TYR A 381 7.85 2.32 5.34
C TYR A 381 6.80 1.90 6.38
N TYR A 382 5.54 2.26 6.13
CA TYR A 382 4.43 1.96 7.03
C TYR A 382 3.35 1.10 6.38
N ASP A 383 2.82 0.12 7.11
CA ASP A 383 1.62 -0.64 6.75
C ASP A 383 0.78 -0.84 8.01
N ASN A 384 -0.53 -0.83 7.88
CA ASN A 384 -1.46 -0.96 9.00
C ASN A 384 -1.16 -0.02 10.19
N ARG A 385 -0.81 1.25 9.91
CA ARG A 385 -0.41 2.27 10.91
C ARG A 385 0.86 1.94 11.71
N ARG A 386 1.69 1.00 11.25
CA ARG A 386 2.93 0.59 11.94
C ARG A 386 4.10 0.56 10.98
N LEU A 387 5.32 0.59 11.52
CA LEU A 387 6.52 0.31 10.73
C LEU A 387 6.42 -1.11 10.17
N ALA A 388 6.68 -1.26 8.87
CA ALA A 388 6.53 -2.52 8.17
C ALA A 388 7.78 -2.88 7.37
N PHE A 389 7.85 -4.14 6.96
CA PHE A 389 8.94 -4.62 6.15
C PHE A 389 8.90 -4.08 4.74
N VAL A 390 10.09 -3.95 4.21
CA VAL A 390 10.35 -3.72 2.80
C VAL A 390 11.12 -4.89 2.20
N SER A 391 11.11 -5.00 0.88
CA SER A 391 11.88 -6.00 0.16
C SER A 391 13.38 -5.86 0.48
N LYS A 392 14.13 -6.95 0.30
CA LYS A 392 15.60 -6.93 0.50
C LYS A 392 16.34 -5.94 -0.41
N TYR A 393 15.66 -5.44 -1.45
CA TYR A 393 16.19 -4.50 -2.43
C TYR A 393 15.84 -3.04 -2.11
N ALA A 394 15.06 -2.78 -1.06
CA ALA A 394 14.58 -1.44 -0.77
C ALA A 394 15.66 -0.51 -0.21
N ASP A 395 16.64 -1.04 0.53
CA ASP A 395 17.77 -0.27 1.06
C ASP A 395 18.98 -0.44 0.12
N ASP A 396 19.00 0.31 -0.98
CA ASP A 396 20.05 0.21 -2.02
C ASP A 396 20.48 1.63 -2.45
N PHE A 397 21.48 2.17 -1.74
CA PHE A 397 21.93 3.55 -1.93
C PHE A 397 22.30 3.85 -3.39
N GLU A 398 23.01 2.94 -4.06
CA GLU A 398 23.48 3.17 -5.43
C GLU A 398 22.30 3.22 -6.41
N ARG A 399 21.36 2.28 -6.31
CA ARG A 399 20.18 2.27 -7.19
C ARG A 399 19.22 3.41 -6.91
N GLU A 400 19.08 3.81 -5.66
CA GLU A 400 18.29 4.97 -5.26
C GLU A 400 18.80 6.25 -5.93
N GLU A 401 20.12 6.48 -5.93
CA GLU A 401 20.72 7.64 -6.59
C GLU A 401 20.68 7.53 -8.13
N LYS A 402 20.87 6.33 -8.69
CA LYS A 402 20.69 6.09 -10.14
C LYS A 402 19.25 6.39 -10.58
N LEU A 403 18.25 5.98 -9.79
CA LEU A 403 16.85 6.27 -10.07
C LEU A 403 16.56 7.77 -9.98
N TRP A 404 17.09 8.45 -8.97
CA TRP A 404 16.95 9.90 -8.85
C TRP A 404 17.49 10.62 -10.08
N LYS A 405 18.73 10.30 -10.49
CA LYS A 405 19.37 10.89 -11.66
C LYS A 405 18.59 10.62 -12.95
N LEU A 406 18.15 9.37 -13.15
CA LEU A 406 17.32 9.01 -14.30
C LEU A 406 16.02 9.82 -14.33
N ALA A 407 15.38 10.03 -13.17
CA ALA A 407 14.17 10.83 -13.09
C ALA A 407 14.41 12.30 -13.43
N GLU A 408 15.51 12.90 -12.96
CA GLU A 408 15.90 14.27 -13.31
C GLU A 408 16.17 14.42 -14.81
N GLU A 409 16.96 13.52 -15.40
CA GLU A 409 17.24 13.52 -16.85
C GLU A 409 15.94 13.38 -17.68
N LEU A 410 14.99 12.56 -17.23
CA LEU A 410 13.70 12.39 -17.91
C LEU A 410 12.80 13.61 -17.76
N VAL A 411 12.81 14.27 -16.59
CA VAL A 411 12.05 15.51 -16.38
C VAL A 411 12.59 16.61 -17.29
N GLU A 412 13.90 16.86 -17.29
CA GLU A 412 14.53 17.90 -18.12
C GLU A 412 14.27 17.70 -19.61
N LYS A 413 14.11 16.45 -20.06
CA LYS A 413 13.83 16.12 -21.45
C LYS A 413 12.36 16.28 -21.85
N LEU A 414 11.43 16.14 -20.90
CA LEU A 414 10.00 16.01 -21.16
C LEU A 414 9.17 17.21 -20.68
N GLU A 415 9.75 18.06 -19.83
CA GLU A 415 9.26 19.39 -19.49
C GLU A 415 9.53 20.37 -20.65
#